data_AF-A0A967T6G4-F1
#
_entry.id   AF-A0A967T6G4-F1
#
_cell.length_a   1.000
_cell.length_b   1.000
_cell.length_c   1.000
_cell.angle_alpha   90.00
_cell.angle_beta   90.00
_cell.angle_gamma   90.00
#
_symmetry.space_group_name_H-M   'P 1'
#
loop_
_entity.id
_entity.type
_entity.pdbx_description
1 polymer ?
#
loop_
_entity_poly.entity_id
_entity_poly.type
_entity_poly.pdbx_seq_one_letter_code
_entity_poly.pdbx_strand_id
1 'polypeptide(L)' 'HMERSKQLIGVIDAPGPARDALAQTIARDGLAVVAVGHADELPAAVDLVVAHVRAVPADEWPTLCERLPTLVV' A
#
# COMPACT_ATOMS: atom_id res chain seq x y z
N HIS A 1 -9.93 18.78 -19.40
CA HIS A 1 -10.11 17.47 -18.76
C HIS A 1 -8.81 17.21 -18.00
N MET A 2 -8.76 17.51 -16.71
CA MET A 2 -7.58 17.13 -15.90
C MET A 2 -7.68 15.62 -15.74
N GLU A 3 -6.84 14.88 -16.44
CA GLU A 3 -6.58 13.48 -16.10
C GLU A 3 -6.10 13.49 -14.65
N ARG A 4 -6.98 13.14 -13.70
CA ARG A 4 -6.52 12.82 -12.35
C ARG A 4 -5.65 11.59 -12.55
N SER A 5 -4.33 11.78 -12.52
CA SER A 5 -3.38 10.69 -12.41
C SER A 5 -3.92 9.75 -11.34
N LYS A 6 -4.22 8.51 -11.74
CA LYS A 6 -4.76 7.51 -10.83
C LYS A 6 -3.72 7.31 -9.73
N GLN A 7 -4.00 7.83 -8.54
CA GLN A 7 -3.06 7.72 -7.42
C GLN A 7 -2.78 6.24 -7.17
N LEU A 8 -1.49 5.90 -7.05
CA LEU A 8 -1.05 4.54 -6.86
C LEU A 8 -0.90 4.25 -5.38
N ILE A 9 -1.70 3.30 -4.88
CA ILE A 9 -1.71 2.89 -3.49
C ILE A 9 -0.98 1.57 -3.35
N GLY A 10 0.04 1.54 -2.49
CA GLY A 10 0.72 0.32 -2.08
C GLY A 10 -0.02 -0.33 -0.91
N VAL A 11 -0.27 -1.64 -0.99
CA VAL A 11 -0.83 -2.41 0.13
C VAL A 11 0.20 -3.43 0.59
N ILE A 12 0.62 -3.34 1.85
CA ILE A 12 1.52 -4.31 2.48
C ILE A 12 0.71 -5.16 3.46
N ASP A 13 0.48 -6.42 3.10
CA ASP A 13 -0.14 -7.40 3.98
C ASP A 13 0.35 -8.81 3.64
N ALA A 14 0.19 -9.74 4.58
CA ALA A 14 0.47 -11.14 4.35
C ALA A 14 -0.36 -11.67 3.15
N PRO A 15 0.22 -12.49 2.27
CA PRO A 15 -0.49 -13.03 1.12
C PRO A 15 -1.72 -13.83 1.58
N GLY A 16 -2.88 -13.51 1.01
CA GLY A 16 -4.12 -14.19 1.35
C GLY A 16 -5.37 -13.39 0.97
N PRO A 17 -6.55 -13.98 1.21
CA PRO A 17 -7.82 -13.40 0.79
C PRO A 17 -8.11 -12.05 1.46
N ALA A 18 -7.58 -11.81 2.67
CA ALA A 18 -7.72 -10.54 3.37
C ALA A 18 -7.01 -9.39 2.63
N ARG A 19 -5.75 -9.60 2.23
CA ARG A 19 -4.99 -8.64 1.42
C ARG A 19 -5.68 -8.34 0.09
N ASP A 20 -6.12 -9.40 -0.58
CA ASP A 20 -6.75 -9.27 -1.89
C ASP A 20 -8.09 -8.55 -1.80
N ALA A 21 -8.85 -8.76 -0.71
CA ALA A 21 -10.08 -8.02 -0.43
C ALA A 21 -9.82 -6.55 -0.11
N LEU A 22 -8.76 -6.24 0.66
CA LEU A 22 -8.34 -4.86 0.95
C LEU A 22 -7.95 -4.13 -0.34
N ALA A 23 -7.12 -4.76 -1.17
CA ALA A 23 -6.68 -4.19 -2.45
C ALA A 23 -7.87 -3.94 -3.39
N GLN A 24 -8.82 -4.88 -3.47
CA GLN A 24 -10.04 -4.71 -4.26
C GLN A 24 -10.94 -3.60 -3.72
N THR A 25 -11.03 -3.45 -2.40
CA THR A 25 -11.81 -2.36 -1.78
C THR A 25 -11.27 -1.00 -2.21
N ILE A 26 -9.95 -0.80 -2.10
CA ILE A 26 -9.30 0.46 -2.48
C ILE A 26 -9.41 0.72 -3.99
N ALA A 27 -9.29 -0.32 -4.81
CA ALA A 27 -9.40 -0.19 -6.26
C ALA A 27 -10.81 0.24 -6.72
N ARG A 28 -11.86 -0.06 -5.94
CA ARG A 28 -13.24 0.35 -6.26
C ARG A 28 -13.43 1.87 -6.22
N ASP A 29 -12.63 2.60 -5.45
CA ASP A 29 -12.62 4.06 -5.44
C ASP A 29 -11.93 4.68 -6.67
N GLY A 30 -11.60 3.86 -7.68
CA GLY A 30 -10.97 4.31 -8.91
C GLY A 30 -9.48 4.61 -8.74
N LEU A 31 -8.85 4.06 -7.70
CA LEU A 31 -7.41 4.16 -7.44
C LEU A 31 -6.66 3.02 -8.13
N ALA A 32 -5.38 3.24 -8.44
CA ALA A 32 -4.49 2.14 -8.84
C ALA A 32 -3.94 1.50 -7.57
N VAL A 33 -3.91 0.16 -7.52
CA VAL A 33 -3.49 -0.56 -6.30
C VAL A 33 -2.48 -1.63 -6.64
N VAL A 34 -1.42 -1.71 -5.86
CA VAL A 34 -0.42 -2.77 -5.90
C VAL A 34 -0.29 -3.41 -4.53
N ALA A 35 -0.45 -4.73 -4.46
CA ALA A 35 -0.33 -5.49 -3.22
C ALA A 35 1.01 -6.23 -3.20
N VAL A 36 1.79 -6.04 -2.14
CA VAL A 36 3.12 -6.61 -1.96
C VAL A 36 3.26 -7.26 -0.58
N GLY A 37 4.26 -8.13 -0.41
CA GLY A 37 4.57 -8.73 0.89
C GLY A 37 5.49 -7.85 1.73
N HIS A 38 6.36 -7.08 1.08
CA HIS A 38 7.38 -6.26 1.72
C HIS A 38 7.47 -4.86 1.12
N ALA A 39 7.92 -3.88 1.93
CA ALA A 39 8.04 -2.49 1.51
C ALA A 39 8.99 -2.27 0.33
N ASP A 40 10.03 -3.10 0.17
CA ASP A 40 11.01 -2.97 -0.92
C ASP A 40 10.48 -3.40 -2.29
N GLU A 41 9.36 -4.13 -2.31
CA GLU A 41 8.66 -4.48 -3.55
C GLU A 41 7.77 -3.34 -4.07
N LEU A 42 7.58 -2.28 -3.26
CA LEU A 42 6.76 -1.14 -3.66
C LEU A 42 7.44 -0.35 -4.79
N PRO A 43 6.72 -0.04 -5.88
CA PRO A 43 7.25 0.81 -6.92
C PRO A 43 7.46 2.24 -6.40
N ALA A 44 8.49 2.92 -6.91
CA ALA A 44 8.82 4.29 -6.50
C ALA A 44 7.72 5.33 -6.82
N ALA A 45 6.74 4.96 -7.65
CA ALA A 45 5.60 5.80 -8.03
C ALA A 45 4.39 5.68 -7.08
N VAL A 46 4.51 4.97 -5.95
CA VAL A 46 3.44 4.89 -4.94
C VAL A 46 3.27 6.24 -4.24
N ASP A 47 2.03 6.71 -4.16
CA ASP A 47 1.67 7.97 -3.49
C ASP A 47 1.36 7.77 -1.99
N LEU A 48 0.85 6.59 -1.62
CA LEU A 48 0.44 6.24 -0.25
C LEU A 48 0.57 4.73 -0.02
N VAL A 49 1.02 4.34 1.17
CA VAL A 49 1.05 2.93 1.59
C VAL A 49 -0.02 2.67 2.64
N VAL A 50 -0.75 1.57 2.47
CA VAL A 50 -1.63 0.97 3.47
C VAL A 50 -0.96 -0.31 3.95
N ALA A 51 -0.44 -0.28 5.17
CA ALA A 51 0.35 -1.37 5.73
C ALA A 51 -0.36 -1.98 6.94
N HIS A 52 -0.43 -3.31 6.98
CA HIS A 52 -0.99 -4.02 8.12
C HIS A 52 0.09 -4.29 9.17
N VAL A 53 -0.21 -4.03 10.46
CA VAL A 53 0.71 -4.29 11.60
C VAL A 53 1.28 -5.69 11.68
N ARG A 54 0.58 -6.69 11.12
CA ARG A 54 1.03 -8.09 11.11
C ARG A 54 2.02 -8.41 10.00
N ALA A 55 2.12 -7.56 8.98
CA ALA A 55 2.91 -7.79 7.79
C ALA A 55 4.22 -6.98 7.77
N VAL A 56 4.27 -5.87 8.51
CA VAL A 56 5.46 -5.03 8.65
C VAL A 56 6.05 -5.20 10.05
N PRO A 57 7.29 -5.72 10.17
CA PRO A 57 8.01 -5.79 11.44
C PRO A 57 8.12 -4.43 12.13
N ALA A 58 8.12 -4.42 13.47
CA ALA A 58 8.14 -3.19 14.28
C ALA A 58 9.33 -2.26 13.92
N ASP A 59 10.46 -2.84 13.55
CA ASP A 59 11.71 -2.18 13.18
C ASP A 59 11.70 -1.59 11.77
N GLU A 60 10.79 -2.01 10.88
CA GLU A 60 10.69 -1.48 9.51
C GLU A 60 9.82 -0.22 9.40
N TRP A 61 8.95 0.04 10.38
CA TRP A 61 8.04 1.18 10.37
C TRP A 61 8.71 2.55 10.26
N PRO A 62 9.81 2.86 10.97
CA PRO A 62 10.49 4.15 10.84
C PRO A 62 10.91 4.41 9.39
N THR A 63 11.58 3.43 8.77
CA THR A 63 12.03 3.51 7.38
C THR A 63 10.87 3.66 6.39
N LEU A 64 9.77 2.95 6.61
CA LEU A 64 8.59 3.04 5.76
C LEU A 64 7.94 4.42 5.83
N CYS A 65 7.74 4.94 7.04
CA CYS A 65 7.13 6.25 7.30
C CYS A 65 8.00 7.42 6.84
N GLU A 66 9.33 7.27 6.83
CA GLU A 66 10.26 8.26 6.28
C GLU A 66 10.19 8.33 4.74
N ARG A 67 9.95 7.19 4.09
CA ARG A 67 9.90 7.09 2.62
C ARG A 67 8.56 7.52 2.05
N LEU A 68 7.46 7.10 2.67
CA LEU A 68 6.12 7.23 2.10
C LEU A 68 5.09 7.60 3.17
N PRO A 69 4.07 8.41 2.83
CA PRO A 69 2.87 8.52 3.63
C PRO A 69 2.29 7.13 3.90
N THR A 70 2.08 6.80 5.16
CA THR A 70 1.73 5.43 5.59
C THR A 70 0.47 5.43 6.45
N LEU A 71 -0.51 4.63 6.06
CA LEU A 71 -1.73 4.33 6.81
C LEU A 71 -1.59 2.93 7.42
N VAL A 72 -1.79 2.84 8.73
CA VAL A 72 -1.68 1.58 9.48
C VAL A 72 -3.06 0.97 9.70
N VAL A 73 -3.19 -0.33 9.43
CA VAL A 73 -4.44 -1.11 9.59
C VAL A 73 -4.22 -2.35 10.46
#